data_AF-A0A1I4MWC9-F1
#
_entry.id   AF-A0A1I4MWC9-F1
#
_cell.length_a   1.000
_cell.length_b   1.000
_cell.length_c   1.000
_cell.angle_alpha   90.00
_cell.angle_beta   90.00
_cell.angle_gamma   90.00
#
_symmetry.space_group_name_H-M   'P 1'
#
loop_
_entity.id
_entity.type
_entity.pdbx_description
1 polymer ?
#
loop_
_entity_poly.entity_id
_entity_poly.type
_entity_poly.pdbx_seq_one_letter_code
_entity_poly.pdbx_strand_id
1 'polypeptide(L)'
;MALIMHLLKHDTGRAAVVLPDGFLFGEGVKTTLKQELLEAFNLHTMVRLPKGVFSPYTSIATNILFFNRSGSTRDIWFFEHPYPPGYKSYSRSKPLTIQEFKREKAWWNYRKTTEHAWKVSADEIAARNYNLDCKHPHEVAIDHGDPEEWMQEYQQIVQRLEAAQTALKQELIKALGESKGT
;
A
#
# COMPACT_ATOMS: atom_id res chain seq x y z
N MET A 1 -2.16 10.93 -16.59
CA MET A 1 -3.16 11.78 -15.91
C MET A 1 -3.72 12.84 -16.85
N ALA A 2 -2.92 13.79 -17.34
CA ALA A 2 -3.37 14.86 -18.24
C ALA A 2 -4.22 14.39 -19.42
N LEU A 3 -3.79 13.34 -20.14
CA LEU A 3 -4.56 12.77 -21.25
C LEU A 3 -5.95 12.28 -20.83
N ILE A 4 -6.07 11.65 -19.65
CA ILE A 4 -7.34 11.12 -19.15
C ILE A 4 -8.30 12.26 -18.83
N MET A 5 -7.79 13.34 -18.22
CA MET A 5 -8.56 14.55 -17.94
C MET A 5 -9.04 15.20 -19.24
N HIS A 6 -8.18 15.27 -20.26
CA HIS A 6 -8.52 15.83 -21.57
C HIS A 6 -9.59 15.02 -22.32
N LEU A 7 -9.51 13.69 -22.27
CA LEU A 7 -10.46 12.80 -22.96
C LEU A 7 -11.81 12.64 -22.24
N LEU A 8 -11.94 13.17 -21.01
CA LEU A 8 -13.15 12.99 -20.21
C LEU A 8 -14.29 13.86 -20.74
N LYS A 9 -15.41 13.22 -21.10
CA LYS A 9 -16.62 13.91 -21.56
C LYS A 9 -17.11 14.94 -20.52
N HIS A 10 -17.51 16.11 -20.99
CA HIS A 10 -17.87 17.27 -20.15
C HIS A 10 -18.99 16.99 -19.13
N ASP A 11 -20.06 16.28 -19.51
CA ASP A 11 -21.25 16.20 -18.63
C ASP A 11 -21.47 14.83 -17.96
N THR A 12 -20.86 13.77 -18.50
CA THR A 12 -21.09 12.38 -18.05
C THR A 12 -19.82 11.60 -17.79
N GLY A 13 -18.67 12.21 -18.05
CA GLY A 13 -17.37 11.57 -17.95
C GLY A 13 -17.02 11.20 -16.51
N ARG A 14 -16.72 9.92 -16.28
CA ARG A 14 -16.20 9.39 -15.01
C ARG A 14 -14.96 8.56 -15.31
N ALA A 15 -13.95 8.67 -14.47
CA ALA A 15 -12.72 7.90 -14.59
C ALA A 15 -12.32 7.28 -13.25
N ALA A 16 -11.69 6.11 -13.35
CA ALA A 16 -10.94 5.49 -12.27
C ALA A 16 -9.51 5.27 -12.78
N VAL A 17 -8.51 5.82 -12.10
CA VAL A 17 -7.12 5.79 -12.54
C VAL A 17 -6.23 5.24 -11.44
N VAL A 18 -5.44 4.21 -11.77
CA VAL A 18 -4.44 3.64 -10.86
C VAL A 18 -3.12 4.39 -11.02
N LEU A 19 -2.57 4.90 -9.92
CA LEU A 19 -1.34 5.67 -9.88
C LEU A 19 -0.46 5.24 -8.70
N PRO A 20 0.87 5.23 -8.82
CA PRO A 20 1.76 4.99 -7.68
C PRO A 20 1.73 6.17 -6.70
N ASP A 21 2.16 5.94 -5.45
CA ASP A 21 2.25 7.00 -4.42
C ASP A 21 3.04 8.23 -4.89
N GLY A 22 4.06 8.03 -5.75
CA GLY A 22 4.88 9.13 -6.30
C GLY A 22 4.13 10.16 -7.14
N PHE A 23 2.86 9.91 -7.49
CA PHE A 23 1.99 10.96 -8.05
C PHE A 23 1.41 11.87 -6.94
N LEU A 24 1.05 11.29 -5.79
CA LEU A 24 0.35 11.98 -4.71
C LEU A 24 1.20 13.10 -4.09
N PHE A 25 2.45 12.79 -3.74
CA PHE A 25 3.39 13.72 -3.13
C PHE A 25 4.34 14.39 -4.13
N GLY A 26 4.26 14.02 -5.41
CA GLY A 26 5.15 14.59 -6.43
C GLY A 26 4.90 16.10 -6.64
N GLU A 27 5.99 16.84 -6.82
CA GLU A 27 5.98 18.30 -6.97
C GLU A 27 6.17 18.75 -8.43
N GLY A 28 6.19 20.08 -8.65
CA GLY A 28 6.39 20.70 -9.97
C GLY A 28 5.18 20.50 -10.87
N VAL A 29 5.39 19.93 -12.07
CA VAL A 29 4.32 19.66 -13.05
C VAL A 29 3.18 18.81 -12.44
N LYS A 30 3.51 17.91 -11.52
CA LYS A 30 2.50 17.08 -10.83
C LYS A 30 1.61 17.90 -9.90
N THR A 31 2.14 18.95 -9.27
CA THR A 31 1.35 19.88 -8.45
C THR A 31 0.31 20.58 -9.30
N THR A 32 0.72 21.12 -10.45
CA THR A 32 -0.21 21.77 -11.40
C THR A 32 -1.30 20.83 -11.88
N LEU A 33 -0.96 19.57 -12.20
CA LEU A 33 -1.95 18.57 -12.59
C LEU A 33 -2.93 18.22 -11.46
N LYS A 34 -2.46 18.15 -10.21
CA LYS A 34 -3.32 17.92 -9.04
C LYS A 34 -4.23 19.13 -8.77
N GLN A 35 -3.72 20.34 -8.93
CA GLN A 35 -4.51 21.55 -8.84
C GLN A 35 -5.63 21.57 -9.88
N GLU A 36 -5.30 21.39 -11.16
CA GLU A 36 -6.30 21.33 -12.24
C GLU A 36 -7.33 20.21 -12.00
N LEU A 37 -6.88 19.06 -11.48
CA LEU A 37 -7.76 17.97 -11.11
C LEU A 37 -8.78 18.38 -10.04
N LEU A 38 -8.37 19.09 -8.99
CA LEU A 38 -9.27 19.52 -7.93
C LEU A 38 -10.17 20.69 -8.36
N GLU A 39 -9.68 21.58 -9.22
CA GLU A 39 -10.44 22.75 -9.66
C GLU A 39 -11.46 22.42 -10.76
N ALA A 40 -11.10 21.59 -11.74
CA ALA A 40 -11.94 21.32 -12.90
C ALA A 40 -12.74 20.00 -12.81
N PHE A 41 -12.36 19.11 -11.88
CA PHE A 41 -13.00 17.82 -11.70
C PHE A 41 -13.37 17.58 -10.24
N ASN A 42 -14.31 16.67 -10.04
CA ASN A 42 -14.76 16.24 -8.74
C ASN A 42 -14.10 14.90 -8.41
N LEU A 43 -12.93 14.97 -7.79
CA LEU A 43 -12.23 13.84 -7.18
C LEU A 43 -12.92 13.45 -5.88
N HIS A 44 -13.96 12.63 -6.00
CA HIS A 44 -14.83 12.31 -4.88
C HIS A 44 -14.30 11.16 -4.01
N THR A 45 -13.41 10.30 -4.53
CA THR A 45 -12.88 9.16 -3.77
C THR A 45 -11.46 8.80 -4.21
N MET A 46 -10.62 8.46 -3.23
CA MET A 46 -9.33 7.82 -3.44
C MET A 46 -9.26 6.54 -2.61
N VAL A 47 -8.93 5.42 -3.25
CA VAL A 47 -8.70 4.14 -2.58
C VAL A 47 -7.20 3.85 -2.59
N ARG A 48 -6.59 3.76 -1.41
CA ARG A 48 -5.19 3.39 -1.23
C ARG A 48 -5.08 1.87 -1.19
N LEU A 49 -4.30 1.31 -2.09
CA LEU A 49 -3.98 -0.10 -2.14
C LEU A 49 -2.61 -0.32 -1.49
N PRO A 50 -2.46 -1.38 -0.69
CA PRO A 50 -1.23 -1.61 0.03
C PRO A 50 -0.15 -2.19 -0.90
N LYS A 51 1.04 -2.43 -0.35
CA LYS A 51 2.22 -2.82 -1.12
C LYS A 51 2.09 -4.22 -1.74
N GLY A 52 2.77 -4.40 -2.87
CA GLY A 52 2.87 -5.70 -3.55
C GLY A 52 1.64 -6.14 -4.34
N VAL A 53 0.58 -5.32 -4.42
CA VAL A 53 -0.63 -5.66 -5.22
C VAL A 53 -0.29 -5.97 -6.67
N PHE A 54 0.68 -5.25 -7.23
CA PHE A 54 1.17 -5.42 -8.61
C PHE A 54 2.46 -6.25 -8.70
N SER A 55 2.75 -7.08 -7.69
CA SER A 55 3.88 -8.01 -7.72
C SER A 55 3.74 -9.02 -8.86
N PRO A 56 4.80 -9.35 -9.62
CA PRO A 56 6.22 -8.98 -9.40
C PRO A 56 6.68 -7.70 -10.10
N TYR A 57 5.77 -6.97 -10.76
CA TYR A 57 6.13 -5.79 -11.56
C TYR A 57 6.54 -4.59 -10.69
N THR A 58 5.88 -4.42 -9.55
CA THR A 58 6.25 -3.40 -8.55
C THR A 58 5.80 -3.79 -7.16
N SER A 59 6.62 -3.44 -6.16
CA SER A 59 6.30 -3.57 -4.74
C SER A 59 5.75 -2.28 -4.13
N ILE A 60 5.69 -1.20 -4.91
CA ILE A 60 5.25 0.12 -4.45
C ILE A 60 3.74 0.09 -4.21
N ALA A 61 3.28 0.82 -3.18
CA ALA A 61 1.86 1.04 -2.96
C ALA A 61 1.25 1.92 -4.07
N THR A 62 -0.04 1.72 -4.31
CA THR A 62 -0.75 2.36 -5.43
C THR A 62 -2.08 2.88 -4.97
N ASN A 63 -2.65 3.81 -5.72
CA ASN A 63 -3.87 4.50 -5.36
C ASN A 63 -4.79 4.50 -6.57
N ILE A 64 -6.07 4.30 -6.32
CA ILE A 64 -7.12 4.41 -7.33
C ILE A 64 -7.85 5.73 -7.08
N LEU A 65 -7.75 6.65 -8.03
CA LEU A 65 -8.45 7.93 -8.00
C LEU A 65 -9.75 7.79 -8.79
N PHE A 66 -10.87 8.12 -8.16
CA PHE A 66 -12.18 8.16 -8.79
C PHE A 66 -12.69 9.58 -8.86
N PHE A 67 -12.84 10.06 -10.10
CA PHE A 67 -13.26 11.42 -10.36
C PHE A 67 -14.19 11.52 -11.55
N ASN A 68 -14.92 12.62 -11.63
CA ASN A 68 -15.82 12.92 -12.73
C ASN A 68 -15.78 14.41 -13.04
N ARG A 69 -16.41 14.81 -14.16
CA ARG A 69 -16.39 16.20 -14.62
C ARG A 69 -17.60 17.02 -14.15
N SER A 70 -18.15 16.73 -12.97
CA SER A 70 -19.35 17.42 -12.45
C SER A 70 -19.08 18.81 -11.86
N GLY A 71 -17.84 19.30 -11.89
CA GLY A 71 -17.42 20.55 -11.25
C GLY A 71 -16.21 20.36 -10.33
N SER A 72 -15.88 21.37 -9.52
CA SER A 72 -14.72 21.33 -8.62
C SER A 72 -14.90 20.36 -7.45
N THR A 73 -13.77 19.84 -6.97
CA THR A 73 -13.70 19.00 -5.78
C THR A 73 -13.93 19.85 -4.53
N ARG A 74 -14.79 19.36 -3.64
CA ARG A 74 -15.02 19.98 -2.32
C ARG A 74 -14.43 19.15 -1.20
N ASP A 75 -14.76 17.87 -1.21
CA ASP A 75 -14.32 16.87 -0.24
C ASP A 75 -13.86 15.63 -0.99
N ILE A 76 -12.79 15.02 -0.48
CA ILE A 76 -12.29 13.73 -0.97
C ILE A 76 -12.46 12.71 0.13
N TRP A 77 -13.10 11.59 -0.22
CA TRP A 77 -13.07 10.43 0.64
C TRP A 77 -11.82 9.59 0.38
N PHE A 78 -11.06 9.33 1.43
CA PHE A 78 -9.97 8.39 1.42
C PHE A 78 -10.47 7.06 1.98
N PHE A 79 -10.05 5.96 1.36
CA PHE A 79 -10.27 4.62 1.86
C PHE A 79 -8.95 3.85 1.79
N GLU A 80 -8.47 3.34 2.90
CA GLU A 80 -7.27 2.50 2.97
C GLU A 80 -7.66 1.02 2.96
N HIS A 81 -7.28 0.32 1.89
CA HIS A 81 -7.53 -1.10 1.75
C HIS A 81 -6.58 -1.88 2.68
N PRO A 82 -7.08 -2.55 3.72
CA PRO A 82 -6.22 -3.26 4.65
C PRO A 82 -5.84 -4.62 4.10
N TYR A 83 -4.74 -5.16 4.60
CA TYR A 83 -4.36 -6.54 4.32
C TYR A 83 -5.34 -7.54 4.96
N PRO A 84 -5.51 -8.72 4.35
CA PRO A 84 -6.08 -9.87 5.04
C PRO A 84 -5.28 -10.24 6.30
N PRO A 85 -5.91 -10.87 7.30
CA PRO A 85 -5.19 -11.35 8.48
C PRO A 85 -3.98 -12.22 8.10
N GLY A 86 -2.81 -11.90 8.68
CA GLY A 86 -1.56 -12.62 8.43
C GLY A 86 -0.79 -12.22 7.15
N TYR A 87 -1.29 -11.27 6.37
CA TYR A 87 -0.56 -10.73 5.22
C TYR A 87 0.29 -9.53 5.63
N LYS A 88 1.57 -9.54 5.24
CA LYS A 88 2.48 -8.37 5.37
C LYS A 88 2.68 -7.63 4.04
N SER A 89 2.46 -8.32 2.92
CA SER A 89 2.51 -7.81 1.54
C SER A 89 1.80 -8.80 0.62
N TYR A 90 1.24 -8.31 -0.49
CA TYR A 90 0.84 -9.18 -1.59
C TYR A 90 2.06 -9.66 -2.37
N SER A 91 1.90 -10.77 -3.09
CA SER A 91 2.94 -11.39 -3.92
C SER A 91 2.33 -12.15 -5.10
N ARG A 92 3.17 -12.68 -6.00
CA ARG A 92 2.70 -13.52 -7.11
C ARG A 92 1.92 -14.75 -6.63
N SER A 93 2.30 -15.34 -5.49
CA SER A 93 1.62 -16.51 -4.92
C SER A 93 0.42 -16.15 -4.05
N LYS A 94 0.33 -14.89 -3.59
CA LYS A 94 -0.75 -14.37 -2.77
C LYS A 94 -1.24 -13.04 -3.37
N PRO A 95 -1.95 -13.07 -4.51
CA PRO A 95 -2.42 -11.86 -5.17
C PRO A 95 -3.65 -11.27 -4.48
N LEU A 96 -3.90 -9.98 -4.72
CA LEU A 96 -5.14 -9.31 -4.33
C LEU A 96 -6.32 -9.92 -5.10
N THR A 97 -7.40 -10.21 -4.39
CA THR A 97 -8.62 -10.80 -4.94
C THR A 97 -9.80 -9.84 -4.90
N ILE A 98 -10.74 -10.00 -5.84
CA ILE A 98 -11.93 -9.13 -5.93
C ILE A 98 -12.85 -9.23 -4.69
N GLN A 99 -12.75 -10.32 -3.93
CA GLN A 99 -13.55 -10.57 -2.74
C GLN A 99 -13.12 -9.67 -1.57
N GLU A 100 -11.87 -9.24 -1.55
CA GLU A 100 -11.34 -8.34 -0.51
C GLU A 100 -11.98 -6.95 -0.62
N PHE A 101 -12.43 -6.55 -1.83
CA PHE A 101 -13.13 -5.29 -2.06
C PHE A 101 -14.58 -5.24 -1.56
N LYS A 102 -15.06 -6.27 -0.86
CA LYS A 102 -16.44 -6.31 -0.32
C LYS A 102 -16.72 -5.14 0.61
N ARG A 103 -15.73 -4.74 1.42
CA ARG A 103 -15.87 -3.68 2.41
C ARG A 103 -16.05 -2.32 1.73
N GLU A 104 -15.21 -2.03 0.76
CA GLU A 104 -15.24 -0.81 -0.05
C GLU A 104 -16.56 -0.72 -0.80
N LYS A 105 -17.00 -1.81 -1.42
CA LYS A 105 -18.27 -1.87 -2.17
C LYS A 105 -19.47 -1.61 -1.26
N ALA A 106 -19.48 -2.18 -0.05
CA ALA A 106 -20.55 -1.94 0.92
C ALA A 106 -20.55 -0.48 1.42
N TRP A 107 -19.37 0.09 1.66
CA TRP A 107 -19.20 1.47 2.12
C TRP A 107 -19.48 2.52 1.03
N TRP A 108 -19.27 2.19 -0.25
CA TRP A 108 -19.26 3.12 -1.38
C TRP A 108 -20.50 4.01 -1.49
N ASN A 109 -21.68 3.44 -1.25
CA ASN A 109 -22.98 4.11 -1.35
C ASN A 109 -23.47 4.72 -0.02
N TYR A 110 -22.82 4.39 1.10
CA TYR A 110 -23.20 4.82 2.46
C TYR A 110 -21.98 5.31 3.23
N ARG A 111 -21.31 6.30 2.65
CA ARG A 111 -20.00 6.76 3.13
C ARG A 111 -20.09 7.41 4.49
N LYS A 112 -19.30 6.89 5.41
CA LYS A 112 -19.08 7.42 6.76
C LYS A 112 -17.62 7.25 7.13
N THR A 113 -17.15 8.06 8.08
CA THR A 113 -15.84 7.86 8.68
C THR A 113 -15.80 6.49 9.38
N THR A 114 -14.74 5.73 9.17
CA THR A 114 -14.47 4.43 9.79
C THR A 114 -12.98 4.31 10.11
N GLU A 115 -12.57 3.20 10.69
CA GLU A 115 -11.16 2.81 10.89
C GLU A 115 -10.34 2.69 9.58
N HIS A 116 -10.98 2.75 8.41
CA HIS A 116 -10.32 2.64 7.11
C HIS A 116 -10.65 3.81 6.19
N ALA A 117 -11.60 4.68 6.57
CA ALA A 117 -12.13 5.69 5.69
C ALA A 117 -12.28 7.02 6.41
N TRP A 118 -11.79 8.09 5.80
CA TRP A 118 -11.88 9.45 6.32
C TRP A 118 -12.09 10.44 5.17
N LYS A 119 -12.46 11.67 5.54
CA LYS A 119 -12.75 12.73 4.58
C LYS A 119 -11.77 13.88 4.81
N VAL A 120 -11.27 14.44 3.72
CA VAL A 120 -10.38 15.61 3.73
C VAL A 120 -10.94 16.63 2.75
N SER A 121 -10.97 17.90 3.14
CA SER A 121 -11.45 18.98 2.27
C SER A 121 -10.43 19.34 1.20
N ALA A 122 -10.90 19.88 0.07
CA ALA A 122 -10.03 20.39 -0.99
C ALA A 122 -9.16 21.56 -0.48
N ASP A 123 -9.68 22.37 0.45
CA ASP A 123 -8.95 23.49 1.06
C ASP A 123 -7.76 23.00 1.91
N GLU A 124 -7.95 21.93 2.69
CA GLU A 124 -6.85 21.28 3.43
C GLU A 124 -5.78 20.75 2.49
N ILE A 125 -6.17 20.19 1.34
CA ILE A 125 -5.23 19.68 0.34
C ILE A 125 -4.49 20.83 -0.35
N ALA A 126 -5.18 21.94 -0.66
CA ALA A 126 -4.57 23.13 -1.23
C ALA A 126 -3.56 23.76 -0.26
N ALA A 127 -3.89 23.84 1.04
CA ALA A 127 -2.97 24.29 2.08
C ALA A 127 -1.71 23.40 2.20
N ARG A 128 -1.80 22.14 1.78
CA ARG A 128 -0.70 21.17 1.74
C ARG A 128 0.01 21.14 0.37
N ASN A 129 -0.02 22.24 -0.38
CA ASN A 129 0.57 22.35 -1.72
C ASN A 129 0.07 21.26 -2.69
N TYR A 130 -1.23 20.97 -2.63
CA TYR A 130 -1.87 19.90 -3.41
C TYR A 130 -1.24 18.52 -3.18
N ASN A 131 -0.69 18.24 -2.00
CA ASN A 131 -0.23 16.91 -1.64
C ASN A 131 -1.42 16.01 -1.28
N LEU A 132 -1.64 14.98 -2.08
CA LEU A 132 -2.73 14.01 -1.90
C LEU A 132 -2.36 12.85 -0.96
N ASP A 133 -1.12 12.77 -0.47
CA ASP A 133 -0.71 11.80 0.55
C ASP A 133 -1.18 12.25 1.94
N CYS A 134 -2.50 12.21 2.13
CA CYS A 134 -3.12 12.43 3.42
C CYS A 134 -2.96 11.15 4.24
N LYS A 135 -2.20 11.23 5.34
CA LYS A 135 -2.05 10.10 6.26
C LYS A 135 -3.37 9.78 6.95
N HIS A 136 -3.54 8.49 7.23
CA HIS A 136 -4.69 7.99 7.94
C HIS A 136 -4.67 8.48 9.40
N PRO A 137 -5.73 9.15 9.89
CA PRO A 137 -5.75 9.66 11.27
C PRO A 137 -5.69 8.56 12.32
N HIS A 138 -6.15 7.35 11.99
CA HIS A 138 -6.07 6.17 12.86
C HIS A 138 -4.90 5.26 12.46
N GLU A 139 -3.74 5.83 12.13
CA GLU A 139 -2.48 5.08 12.01
C GLU A 139 -2.25 4.32 13.32
N VAL A 140 -2.66 3.06 13.38
CA VAL A 140 -2.24 2.13 14.43
C VAL A 140 -0.75 2.04 14.26
N ALA A 141 0.00 2.53 15.24
CA ALA A 141 1.45 2.45 15.24
C ALA A 141 1.83 1.01 14.84
N ILE A 142 2.61 0.88 13.78
CA ILE A 142 3.20 -0.41 13.45
C ILE A 142 4.06 -0.73 14.64
N ASP A 143 3.58 -1.65 15.48
CA ASP A 143 4.39 -2.22 16.54
C ASP A 143 5.51 -2.97 15.84
N HIS A 144 6.67 -2.33 15.79
CA HIS A 144 7.88 -2.91 15.25
C HIS A 144 8.44 -4.00 16.18
N GLY A 145 7.69 -4.43 17.20
CA GLY A 145 8.19 -5.31 18.25
C GLY A 145 9.29 -4.62 19.06
N ASP A 146 9.69 -5.24 20.16
CA ASP A 146 10.86 -4.79 20.90
C ASP A 146 12.14 -5.27 20.17
N PRO A 147 13.06 -4.37 19.79
CA PRO A 147 14.36 -4.75 19.23
C PRO A 147 15.13 -5.77 20.09
N GLU A 148 14.93 -5.75 21.41
CA GLU A 148 15.56 -6.71 22.32
C GLU A 148 15.02 -8.13 22.14
N GLU A 149 13.71 -8.30 21.96
CA GLU A 149 13.08 -9.61 21.69
C GLU A 149 13.62 -10.22 20.38
N TRP A 150 13.76 -9.39 19.34
CA TRP A 150 14.30 -9.83 18.06
C TRP A 150 15.76 -10.21 18.14
N MET A 151 16.55 -9.48 18.93
CA MET A 151 17.95 -9.83 19.18
C MET A 151 18.08 -11.15 19.93
N GLN A 152 17.21 -11.41 20.91
CA GLN A 152 17.18 -12.69 21.62
C GLN A 152 16.81 -13.84 20.67
N GLU A 153 15.79 -13.68 19.84
CA GLU A 153 15.40 -14.69 18.85
C GLU A 153 16.53 -14.94 17.84
N TYR A 154 17.18 -13.88 17.34
CA TYR A 154 18.33 -13.99 16.46
C TYR A 154 19.48 -14.78 17.10
N GLN A 155 19.84 -14.46 18.34
CA GLN A 155 20.89 -15.18 19.07
C GLN A 155 20.55 -16.66 19.27
N GLN A 156 19.29 -17.00 19.59
CA GLN A 156 18.85 -18.39 19.70
C GLN A 156 18.95 -19.12 18.36
N ILE A 157 18.58 -18.47 17.26
CA ILE A 157 18.71 -19.04 15.91
C ILE A 157 20.19 -19.30 15.58
N VAL A 158 21.08 -18.35 15.88
CA VAL A 158 22.53 -18.50 15.66
C VAL A 158 23.09 -19.67 16.47
N GLN A 159 22.75 -19.78 17.76
CA GLN A 159 23.18 -20.90 18.60
C GLN A 159 22.71 -22.25 18.06
N ARG A 160 21.45 -22.35 17.62
CA ARG A 160 20.93 -23.57 17.01
C ARG A 160 21.65 -23.91 15.71
N LEU A 161 21.99 -22.90 14.91
CA LEU A 161 22.73 -23.07 13.67
C LEU A 161 24.14 -23.62 13.93
N GLU A 162 24.85 -23.06 14.91
CA GLU A 162 26.19 -23.51 15.31
C GLU A 162 26.17 -24.94 15.87
N ALA A 163 25.20 -25.26 16.71
CA ALA A 163 25.02 -26.61 17.24
C ALA A 163 24.75 -27.62 16.13
N ALA A 164 23.86 -27.29 15.18
CA ALA A 164 23.57 -28.13 14.03
C ALA A 164 24.78 -28.31 13.10
N GLN A 165 25.54 -27.24 12.84
CA GLN A 165 26.78 -27.33 12.05
C GLN A 165 27.84 -28.19 12.74
N THR A 166 27.97 -28.08 14.06
CA THR A 166 28.93 -28.86 14.84
C THR A 166 28.57 -30.34 14.82
N ALA A 167 27.30 -30.68 15.05
CA ALA A 167 26.80 -32.05 14.97
C ALA A 167 27.01 -32.65 13.57
N LEU A 168 26.71 -31.88 12.51
CA LEU A 168 26.93 -32.31 11.13
C LEU A 168 28.42 -32.56 10.84
N LYS A 169 29.31 -31.67 11.28
CA LYS A 169 30.76 -31.84 11.13
C LYS A 169 31.26 -33.09 11.85
N GLN A 170 30.79 -33.37 13.06
CA GLN A 170 31.18 -34.56 13.82
C GLN A 170 30.75 -35.85 13.11
N GLU A 171 29.51 -35.92 12.62
CA GLU A 171 29.02 -37.08 11.85
C GLU A 171 29.79 -37.26 10.53
N LEU A 172 30.09 -36.17 9.81
CA LEU A 172 30.90 -36.24 8.59
C LEU A 172 32.33 -36.72 8.86
N ILE A 173 32.98 -36.24 9.92
CA ILE A 173 34.32 -36.70 10.32
C ILE A 173 34.30 -38.17 10.67
N LYS A 174 33.26 -38.63 11.38
CA LYS A 174 33.10 -40.04 11.76
C LYS A 174 32.94 -40.93 10.51
N ALA A 175 32.05 -40.56 9.58
CA ALA A 175 31.84 -41.31 8.34
C ALA A 175 33.07 -41.32 7.42
N LEU A 176 33.80 -40.21 7.30
CA LEU A 176 35.03 -40.12 6.50
C LEU A 176 36.22 -40.85 7.16
N GLY A 177 36.25 -40.93 8.50
CA GLY A 177 37.25 -41.67 9.26
C GLY A 177 37.08 -43.19 9.13
N GLU A 178 35.83 -43.67 9.11
CA GLU A 178 35.51 -45.09 8.93
C GLU A 178 35.75 -45.57 7.48
N SER A 179 35.66 -44.70 6.48
CA SER A 179 35.94 -45.02 5.06
C SER A 179 37.42 -45.29 4.72
N LYS A 180 38.38 -44.95 5.59
CA LYS A 180 39.82 -45.21 5.36
C LYS A 180 40.31 -46.55 5.91
N GLY A 181 39.42 -47.37 6.45
CA GLY A 181 39.71 -48.68 7.04
C GLY A 181 39.08 -49.85 6.28
N THR A 182 39.33 -49.98 4.98
CA THR A 182 39.20 -51.22 4.20
C THR A 182 40.20 -51.21 3.05
#